data_AF-A0A3D4QV95-F1
#
_entry.id   AF-A0A3D4QV95-F1
#
_cell.length_a   1.000
_cell.length_b   1.000
_cell.length_c   1.000
_cell.angle_alpha   90.00
_cell.angle_beta   90.00
_cell.angle_gamma   90.00
#
_symmetry.space_group_name_H-M   'P 1'
#
loop_
_entity.id
_entity.type
_entity.pdbx_description
1 polymer ?
#
loop_
_entity_poly.entity_id
_entity_poly.type
_entity_poly.pdbx_seq_one_letter_code
_entity_poly.pdbx_strand_id
1 'polypeptide(L)'
;KGASIAIDHYLQLRVGGVEGIYTRDYPFLKDPYPYITNGEGSNLYNRKVMERNRIAAEKGSAEYPAVDKGHSKMLDRFIDCILLDAPSPCNELDGSIATLVALKARQSVRLGLPVKIANDEYDYCISL
;
A
#
# COMPACT_ATOMS: atom_id res chain seq x y z
N LYS A 1 15.03 -22.72 -4.60
CA LYS A 1 13.74 -22.42 -3.93
C LYS A 1 13.48 -20.93 -4.13
N GLY A 2 12.40 -20.56 -4.79
CA GLY A 2 12.02 -19.16 -5.00
C GLY A 2 10.52 -19.03 -4.76
N ALA A 3 10.11 -17.94 -4.13
CA ALA A 3 8.71 -17.59 -3.97
C ALA A 3 8.39 -16.42 -4.91
N SER A 4 7.28 -16.50 -5.62
CA SER A 4 6.72 -15.36 -6.34
C SER A 4 5.61 -14.76 -5.49
N ILE A 5 5.62 -13.44 -5.31
CA ILE A 5 4.58 -12.71 -4.59
C ILE A 5 4.06 -11.63 -5.53
N ALA A 6 2.76 -11.67 -5.82
CA ALA A 6 2.07 -10.66 -6.60
C ALA A 6 0.92 -10.08 -5.79
N ILE A 7 0.81 -8.74 -5.80
CA ILE A 7 -0.29 -8.00 -5.17
C ILE A 7 -0.98 -7.23 -6.28
N ASP A 8 -2.20 -7.63 -6.63
CA ASP A 8 -2.98 -7.03 -7.70
C ASP A 8 -4.00 -6.07 -7.12
N HIS A 9 -3.88 -4.78 -7.50
CA HIS A 9 -4.78 -3.71 -7.10
C HIS A 9 -5.08 -3.61 -5.59
N TYR A 10 -4.20 -4.16 -4.73
CA TYR A 10 -4.40 -4.30 -3.28
C TYR A 10 -5.67 -5.09 -2.89
N LEU A 11 -6.24 -5.84 -3.83
CA LEU A 11 -7.47 -6.62 -3.66
C LEU A 11 -7.21 -8.12 -3.74
N GLN A 12 -6.06 -8.52 -4.27
CA GLN A 12 -5.70 -9.92 -4.41
C GLN A 12 -4.21 -10.13 -4.17
N LEU A 13 -3.89 -11.04 -3.26
CA LEU A 13 -2.54 -11.53 -3.00
C LEU A 13 -2.41 -12.93 -3.62
N ARG A 14 -1.39 -13.13 -4.45
CA ARG A 14 -1.03 -14.43 -5.04
C ARG A 14 0.40 -14.78 -4.67
N VAL A 15 0.60 -15.94 -4.07
CA VAL A 15 1.92 -16.46 -3.69
C VAL A 15 2.14 -17.83 -4.32
N GLY A 16 3.19 -17.93 -5.14
CA GLY A 16 3.65 -19.17 -5.76
C GLY A 16 5.02 -19.61 -5.23
N GLY A 17 5.38 -20.88 -5.46
CA GLY A 17 6.65 -21.44 -4.98
C GLY A 17 6.64 -21.99 -3.55
N VAL A 18 5.47 -21.92 -2.90
CA VAL A 18 5.08 -22.77 -1.77
C VAL A 18 4.32 -23.99 -2.31
N GLU A 19 4.04 -25.00 -1.49
CA GLU A 19 3.21 -26.13 -1.92
C GLU A 19 1.80 -25.63 -2.27
N GLY A 20 1.47 -25.64 -3.57
CA GLY A 20 0.24 -25.05 -4.11
C GLY A 20 0.35 -23.58 -4.49
N ILE A 21 -0.78 -22.99 -4.87
CA ILE A 21 -0.93 -21.54 -5.12
C ILE A 21 -1.75 -20.99 -3.96
N TYR A 22 -1.17 -20.07 -3.19
CA TYR A 22 -1.91 -19.36 -2.17
C TYR A 22 -2.52 -18.09 -2.78
N THR A 23 -3.84 -17.98 -2.70
CA THR A 23 -4.59 -16.79 -3.14
C THR A 23 -5.41 -16.26 -1.97
N ARG A 24 -5.39 -14.94 -1.76
CA ARG A 24 -6.25 -14.26 -0.79
C ARG A 24 -6.82 -12.98 -1.38
N ASP A 25 -8.13 -12.87 -1.33
CA ASP A 25 -8.86 -11.67 -1.73
C ASP A 25 -9.15 -10.76 -0.54
N TYR A 26 -9.16 -9.46 -0.80
CA TYR A 26 -9.48 -8.41 0.16
C TYR A 26 -10.71 -7.63 -0.30
N PRO A 27 -11.57 -7.18 0.62
CA PRO A 27 -12.79 -6.47 0.26
C PRO A 27 -12.48 -5.04 -0.23
N PHE A 28 -13.40 -4.51 -1.05
CA PHE A 28 -13.43 -3.08 -1.36
C PHE A 28 -13.90 -2.31 -0.11
N LEU A 29 -13.02 -1.49 0.46
CA LEU A 29 -13.40 -0.62 1.59
C LEU A 29 -14.33 0.53 1.16
N LYS A 30 -14.15 1.02 -0.08
CA LYS A 30 -15.08 1.97 -0.72
C LYS A 30 -15.53 1.42 -2.07
N ASP A 31 -16.74 0.88 -2.11
CA ASP A 31 -17.33 0.29 -3.31
C ASP A 31 -18.49 1.14 -3.86
N PRO A 32 -18.25 1.96 -4.90
CA PRO A 32 -19.32 2.73 -5.54
C PRO A 32 -20.25 1.87 -6.40
N TYR A 33 -19.92 0.59 -6.65
CA TYR A 33 -20.67 -0.30 -7.53
C TYR A 33 -21.01 -1.64 -6.84
N PRO A 34 -21.70 -1.64 -5.68
CA PRO A 34 -21.95 -2.85 -4.89
C PRO A 34 -22.85 -3.86 -5.61
N TYR A 35 -23.61 -3.43 -6.63
CA TYR A 35 -24.46 -4.30 -7.45
C TYR A 35 -23.66 -5.21 -8.41
N ILE A 36 -22.37 -4.94 -8.61
CA ILE A 36 -21.49 -5.82 -9.40
C ILE A 36 -20.86 -6.82 -8.44
N THR A 37 -21.34 -8.06 -8.49
CA THR A 37 -20.95 -9.16 -7.59
C THR A 37 -20.32 -10.35 -8.31
N ASN A 38 -20.33 -10.37 -9.65
CA ASN A 38 -19.78 -11.49 -10.43
C ASN A 38 -18.25 -11.39 -10.54
N GLY A 39 -17.54 -12.42 -10.07
CA GLY A 39 -16.09 -12.55 -10.12
C GLY A 39 -15.42 -12.33 -8.76
N GLU A 40 -14.11 -12.51 -8.72
CA GLU A 40 -13.28 -12.42 -7.52
C GLU A 40 -11.98 -11.62 -7.78
N GLY A 41 -11.33 -11.13 -6.72
CA GLY A 41 -10.10 -10.33 -6.77
C GLY A 41 -10.03 -9.31 -7.92
N SER A 42 -8.98 -9.46 -8.74
CA SER A 42 -8.71 -8.57 -9.88
C SER A 42 -9.81 -8.58 -10.95
N ASN A 43 -10.50 -9.71 -11.14
CA ASN A 43 -11.57 -9.83 -12.12
C ASN A 43 -12.79 -9.01 -11.71
N LEU A 44 -13.14 -9.04 -10.42
CA LEU A 44 -14.22 -8.22 -9.86
C LEU A 44 -13.88 -6.72 -9.99
N TYR A 45 -12.64 -6.34 -9.69
CA TYR A 45 -12.14 -4.98 -9.89
C TYR A 45 -12.28 -4.50 -11.34
N ASN A 46 -11.82 -5.30 -12.31
CA ASN A 46 -11.89 -4.94 -13.72
C ASN A 46 -13.33 -4.69 -14.18
N ARG A 47 -14.29 -5.51 -13.74
CA ARG A 47 -15.72 -5.31 -14.07
C ARG A 47 -16.26 -4.00 -13.48
N LYS A 48 -15.91 -3.68 -12.23
CA LYS A 48 -16.30 -2.40 -11.61
C LYS A 48 -15.68 -1.21 -12.35
N VAL A 49 -14.44 -1.32 -12.81
CA VAL A 49 -13.79 -0.29 -13.65
C VAL A 49 -14.47 -0.15 -15.02
N MET A 50 -14.91 -1.24 -15.64
CA MET A 50 -15.67 -1.18 -16.90
C MET A 50 -16.98 -0.41 -16.73
N GLU A 51 -17.73 -0.68 -15.65
CA GLU A 51 -18.97 0.04 -15.35
C GLU A 51 -18.71 1.52 -15.05
N ARG A 52 -17.67 1.82 -14.28
CA ARG A 52 -17.20 3.20 -14.06
C ARG A 52 -16.97 3.92 -15.37
N ASN A 53 -16.31 3.28 -16.33
CA ASN A 53 -16.01 3.88 -17.63
C ASN A 53 -17.27 4.11 -18.45
N ARG A 54 -18.24 3.19 -18.41
CA ARG A 54 -19.56 3.38 -19.02
C ARG A 54 -20.27 4.61 -18.44
N ILE A 55 -20.35 4.71 -17.12
CA ILE A 55 -21.01 5.83 -16.43
C ILE A 55 -20.28 7.14 -16.71
N ALA A 56 -18.95 7.15 -16.68
CA ALA A 56 -18.15 8.35 -16.96
C ALA A 56 -18.35 8.83 -18.41
N ALA A 57 -18.48 7.92 -19.37
CA ALA A 57 -18.78 8.28 -20.76
C ALA A 57 -20.17 8.92 -20.91
N GLU A 58 -21.16 8.45 -20.14
CA GLU A 58 -22.54 8.98 -20.18
C GLU A 58 -22.71 10.29 -19.40
N LYS A 59 -22.07 10.40 -18.23
CA LYS A 59 -22.33 11.47 -17.24
C LYS A 59 -21.16 12.43 -17.04
N GLY A 60 -20.05 12.24 -17.75
CA GLY A 60 -18.83 13.03 -17.63
C GLY A 60 -17.97 12.74 -16.39
N SER A 61 -18.52 12.08 -15.37
CA SER A 61 -17.77 11.67 -14.17
C SER A 61 -18.37 10.43 -13.52
N ALA A 62 -17.52 9.67 -12.82
CA ALA A 62 -17.91 8.48 -12.08
C ALA A 62 -16.86 8.17 -10.99
N GLU A 63 -17.32 7.73 -9.82
CA GLU A 63 -16.45 7.36 -8.70
C GLU A 63 -15.58 6.14 -9.02
N TYR A 64 -14.37 6.10 -8.47
CA TYR A 64 -13.44 5.00 -8.75
C TYR A 64 -13.62 3.88 -7.70
N PRO A 65 -13.68 2.59 -8.11
CA PRO A 65 -13.64 1.51 -7.15
C PRO A 65 -12.23 1.47 -6.56
N ALA A 66 -12.10 1.86 -5.29
CA ALA A 66 -10.81 2.04 -4.65
C ALA A 66 -10.78 1.30 -3.31
N VAL A 67 -9.66 0.66 -3.03
CA VAL A 67 -9.33 0.30 -1.65
C VAL A 67 -8.85 1.54 -0.92
N ASP A 68 -9.21 1.67 0.36
CA ASP A 68 -8.50 2.58 1.22
C ASP A 68 -7.12 1.98 1.51
N LYS A 69 -6.06 2.63 1.02
CA LYS A 69 -4.66 2.20 1.20
C LYS A 69 -4.11 2.56 2.59
N GLY A 70 -5.00 2.71 3.57
CA GLY A 70 -4.71 3.21 4.91
C GLY A 70 -4.67 4.73 5.01
N HIS A 71 -5.14 5.46 4.00
CA HIS A 71 -5.14 6.93 4.01
C HIS A 71 -6.14 7.47 5.02
N SER A 72 -7.40 6.99 5.02
CA SER A 72 -8.42 7.53 5.94
C SER A 72 -8.02 7.22 7.39
N LYS A 73 -7.59 5.98 7.65
CA LYS A 73 -7.09 5.58 8.97
C LYS A 73 -5.90 6.41 9.45
N MET A 74 -4.99 6.80 8.55
CA MET A 74 -3.86 7.66 8.89
C MET A 74 -4.32 9.09 9.24
N LEU A 75 -5.32 9.62 8.52
CA LEU A 75 -5.90 10.93 8.82
C LEU A 75 -6.68 10.92 10.15
N ASP A 76 -7.46 9.88 10.42
CA ASP A 76 -8.14 9.70 11.70
C ASP A 76 -7.14 9.66 12.86
N ARG A 77 -6.06 8.88 12.68
CA ARG A 77 -4.96 8.83 13.65
C ARG A 77 -4.30 10.18 13.87
N PHE A 78 -4.10 10.95 12.81
CA PHE A 78 -3.53 12.30 12.91
C PHE A 78 -4.45 13.23 13.71
N ILE A 79 -5.77 13.14 13.50
CA ILE A 79 -6.77 13.88 14.29
C ILE A 79 -6.70 13.46 15.76
N ASP A 80 -6.61 12.16 16.06
CA ASP A 80 -6.48 11.65 17.43
C ASP A 80 -5.23 12.21 18.12
N CYS A 81 -4.12 12.37 17.40
CA CYS A 81 -2.89 12.96 17.95
C CYS A 81 -3.10 14.40 18.40
N ILE A 82 -3.87 15.19 17.64
CA ILE A 82 -4.16 16.59 17.97
C ILE A 82 -5.17 16.70 19.11
N LEU A 83 -6.25 15.92 19.05
CA LEU A 83 -7.39 16.07 19.97
C LEU A 83 -7.18 15.34 21.30
N LEU A 84 -6.44 14.23 21.30
CA LEU A 84 -6.31 13.32 22.43
C LEU A 84 -4.88 13.20 22.94
N ASP A 85 -3.93 13.98 22.40
CA ASP A 85 -2.50 13.85 22.69
C ASP A 85 -1.99 12.41 22.48
N ALA A 86 -2.60 11.69 21.53
CA ALA A 86 -2.21 10.33 21.20
C ALA A 86 -0.85 10.33 20.50
N PRO A 87 -0.03 9.27 20.67
CA PRO A 87 1.26 9.17 19.98
C PRO A 87 1.06 9.08 18.45
N SER A 88 1.87 9.86 17.72
CA SER A 88 1.86 9.82 16.25
C SER A 88 2.16 8.42 15.73
N PRO A 89 1.41 7.91 14.75
CA PRO A 89 1.72 6.64 14.10
C PRO A 89 2.97 6.69 13.20
N CYS A 90 3.47 7.89 12.89
CA CYS A 90 4.69 8.13 12.12
C CYS A 90 5.30 9.44 12.63
N ASN A 91 6.46 9.37 13.28
CA ASN A 91 7.15 10.52 13.82
C ASN A 91 8.39 10.91 12.99
N GLU A 92 9.11 11.94 13.42
CA GLU A 92 10.33 12.42 12.79
C GLU A 92 11.45 11.37 12.76
N LEU A 93 11.50 10.47 13.74
CA LEU A 93 12.48 9.38 13.79
C LEU A 93 12.19 8.34 12.69
N ASP A 94 10.92 7.95 12.54
CA ASP A 94 10.48 7.04 11.47
C ASP A 94 10.84 7.62 10.09
N GLY A 95 10.59 8.91 9.88
CA GLY A 95 10.93 9.61 8.65
C GLY A 95 12.44 9.69 8.40
N SER A 96 13.24 9.89 9.45
CA SER A 96 14.69 9.94 9.38
C SER A 96 15.29 8.58 9.00
N ILE A 97 14.81 7.51 9.61
CA ILE A 97 15.22 6.13 9.30
C ILE A 97 14.85 5.77 7.85
N ALA A 98 13.62 6.07 7.41
CA ALA A 98 13.20 5.81 6.04
C ALA A 98 14.09 6.54 5.02
N THR A 99 14.48 7.78 5.33
CA THR A 99 15.39 8.58 4.49
C THR A 99 16.78 7.95 4.43
N LEU A 100 17.35 7.52 5.57
CA LEU A 100 18.63 6.83 5.62
C LEU A 100 18.64 5.59 4.72
N VAL A 101 17.61 4.75 4.82
CA VAL A 101 17.46 3.53 4.00
C VAL A 101 17.41 3.89 2.51
N ALA A 102 16.63 4.91 2.12
CA ALA A 102 16.53 5.35 0.73
C ALA A 102 17.88 5.84 0.17
N LEU A 103 18.65 6.59 0.96
CA LEU A 103 19.98 7.06 0.57
C LEU A 103 20.96 5.90 0.38
N LYS A 104 20.92 4.90 1.26
CA LYS A 104 21.75 3.69 1.17
C LYS A 104 21.36 2.80 0.00
N ALA A 105 20.07 2.66 -0.29
CA ALA A 105 19.58 1.97 -1.48
C ALA A 105 20.09 2.67 -2.77
N ARG A 106 20.01 4.00 -2.83
CA ARG A 106 20.56 4.78 -3.95
C ARG A 106 22.07 4.58 -4.10
N GLN A 107 22.81 4.52 -3.00
CA GLN A 107 24.25 4.25 -3.01
C GLN A 107 24.55 2.83 -3.53
N SER A 108 23.79 1.84 -3.08
CA SER A 108 23.90 0.44 -3.52
C SER A 108 23.71 0.31 -5.03
N VAL A 109 22.67 0.95 -5.59
CA VAL A 109 22.42 0.98 -7.04
C VAL A 109 23.59 1.58 -7.81
N ARG A 110 24.19 2.67 -7.31
CA ARG A 110 25.34 3.32 -7.97
C ARG A 110 26.60 2.46 -7.95
N LEU A 111 26.84 1.74 -6.86
CA LEU A 111 28.03 0.90 -6.69
C LEU A 111 27.87 -0.51 -7.26
N GLY A 112 26.63 -0.94 -7.54
CA GLY A 112 26.33 -2.32 -7.93
C GLY A 112 26.59 -3.33 -6.82
N LEU A 113 26.63 -2.90 -5.55
CA LEU A 113 27.01 -3.72 -4.40
C LEU A 113 26.12 -3.40 -3.20
N PRO A 114 25.81 -4.39 -2.33
CA PRO A 114 25.11 -4.13 -1.07
C PRO A 114 25.88 -3.12 -0.20
N VAL A 115 25.16 -2.15 0.37
CA VAL A 115 25.71 -1.14 1.27
C VAL A 115 25.16 -1.36 2.67
N LYS A 116 26.06 -1.41 3.66
CA LYS A 116 25.71 -1.53 5.07
C LYS A 116 25.13 -0.21 5.61
N ILE A 117 24.09 -0.33 6.43
CA ILE A 117 23.65 0.73 7.34
C ILE A 117 24.43 0.53 8.64
N ALA A 118 25.31 1.46 9.00
CA ALA A 118 26.11 1.34 10.22
C ALA A 118 25.29 1.74 11.46
N ASN A 119 25.65 1.20 12.63
CA ASN A 119 24.88 1.41 13.85
C ASN A 119 24.90 2.88 14.27
N ASP A 120 26.04 3.56 14.13
CA ASP A 120 26.18 5.00 14.40
C ASP A 120 25.27 5.86 13.51
N GLU A 121 25.11 5.50 12.23
CA GLU A 121 24.18 6.19 11.32
C GLU A 121 22.72 5.98 11.73
N TYR A 122 22.39 4.77 12.19
CA TYR A 122 21.05 4.42 12.65
C TYR A 122 20.72 5.08 14.00
N ASP A 123 21.64 5.03 14.95
CA ASP A 123 21.52 5.61 16.29
C ASP A 123 21.45 7.15 16.23
N TYR A 124 22.14 7.77 15.27
CA TYR A 124 22.00 9.21 15.00
C TYR A 124 20.56 9.61 14.64
N CYS A 125 19.81 8.75 13.95
CA CYS A 125 18.41 9.02 13.63
C CYS A 125 17.45 8.86 14.81
N ILE A 126 17.88 8.26 15.93
CA ILE A 126 17.01 7.85 17.05
C ILE A 126 17.36 8.61 18.35
N SER A 127 18.50 9.29 18.38
CA SER A 127 19.02 10.01 19.57
C SER A 127 18.73 11.52 19.59
N LEU A 128 17.87 12.00 18.69
CA LEU A 128 17.39 13.39 18.65
C LEU A 128 16.28 13.64 19.68
#